data_AF-A0A9I9E777-F1
#
_entry.id   AF-A0A9I9E777-F1
#
_cell.length_a   1.000
_cell.length_b   1.000
_cell.length_c   1.000
_cell.angle_alpha   90.00
_cell.angle_beta   90.00
_cell.angle_gamma   90.00
#
_symmetry.space_group_name_H-M   'P 1'
#
loop_
_entity.id
_entity.type
_entity.pdbx_description
1 polymer ?
#
loop_
_entity_poly.entity_id
_entity_poly.type
_entity_poly.pdbx_seq_one_letter_code
_entity_poly.pdbx_strand_id
1 'polypeptide(L)'
;MFHVPVNQTYLTRIYSSNSTLLLKKFEILSMLHPTPAVCGWPTEEARDFIAETEVFDRGMYAGPVGWFGGGESEFAVGIRSALVKRGLGALIYAGTGIVKGSNPSSEWDELELKISQISRSLELEVVQEPN
;
A
#
# COMPACT_ATOMS: atom_id res chain seq x y z
N MET A 1 3.40 -8.75 -17.43
CA MET A 1 2.18 -9.37 -16.88
C MET A 1 2.51 -9.77 -15.46
N PHE A 2 2.01 -9.05 -14.45
CA PHE A 2 2.25 -9.37 -13.05
C PHE A 2 1.42 -10.61 -12.69
N HIS A 3 2.10 -11.69 -12.28
CA HIS A 3 1.43 -12.91 -11.83
C HIS A 3 0.78 -12.62 -10.47
N VAL A 4 -0.54 -12.47 -10.45
CA VAL A 4 -1.30 -12.41 -9.20
C VAL A 4 -1.40 -13.85 -8.69
N PRO A 5 -0.86 -14.18 -7.51
CA PRO A 5 -0.97 -15.52 -6.96
C PRO A 5 -2.44 -15.88 -6.75
N VAL A 6 -2.78 -17.13 -7.07
CA VAL A 6 -4.14 -17.68 -7.24
C VAL A 6 -4.99 -17.67 -5.94
N ASN A 7 -4.43 -17.23 -4.81
CA ASN A 7 -5.04 -17.35 -3.47
C ASN A 7 -5.51 -16.02 -2.85
N GLN A 8 -5.61 -14.92 -3.60
CA GLN A 8 -6.10 -13.65 -3.05
C GLN A 8 -7.08 -12.96 -4.01
N THR A 9 -8.32 -12.79 -3.55
CA THR A 9 -9.40 -12.11 -4.29
C THR A 9 -9.55 -10.68 -3.78
N TYR A 10 -9.66 -9.72 -4.70
CA TYR A 10 -9.88 -8.31 -4.37
C TYR A 10 -11.23 -7.84 -4.90
N LEU A 11 -11.98 -7.15 -4.05
CA LEU A 11 -13.14 -6.39 -4.51
C LEU A 11 -12.65 -5.08 -5.14
N THR A 12 -12.96 -4.87 -6.42
CA THR A 12 -12.58 -3.66 -7.14
C THR A 12 -13.81 -2.84 -7.48
N ARG A 13 -13.75 -1.53 -7.25
CA ARG A 13 -14.74 -0.57 -7.75
C ARG A 13 -14.04 0.47 -8.61
N ILE A 14 -14.54 0.65 -9.83
CA ILE A 14 -13.98 1.57 -10.81
C ILE A 14 -14.83 2.84 -10.84
N TYR A 15 -14.16 3.99 -10.73
CA TYR A 15 -14.76 5.31 -10.86
C TYR A 15 -14.23 5.98 -12.12
N SER A 16 -15.10 6.61 -12.91
CA SER A 16 -14.73 7.34 -14.11
C SER A 16 -15.57 8.61 -14.20
N SER A 17 -14.95 9.72 -14.61
CA SER A 17 -15.61 11.01 -14.77
C SER A 17 -14.91 11.84 -15.85
N ASN A 18 -15.70 12.57 -16.61
CA ASN A 18 -15.21 13.56 -17.57
C ASN A 18 -15.32 14.94 -16.92
N SER A 19 -14.19 15.56 -16.59
CA SER A 19 -14.17 16.89 -15.99
C SER A 19 -13.92 17.95 -17.06
N THR A 20 -14.78 18.98 -17.10
CA THR A 20 -14.54 20.23 -17.83
C THR A 20 -13.75 21.25 -17.00
N LEU A 21 -13.60 21.00 -15.70
CA LEU A 21 -12.77 21.82 -14.81
C LEU A 21 -11.29 21.48 -15.06
N LEU A 22 -10.48 22.52 -15.29
CA LEU A 22 -9.02 22.45 -15.34
C LEU A 22 -8.44 22.25 -13.93
N LEU A 23 -8.68 21.07 -13.35
CA LEU A 23 -7.95 20.65 -12.16
C LEU A 23 -6.54 20.27 -12.55
N LYS A 24 -5.54 20.74 -11.78
CA LYS A 24 -4.18 20.28 -11.98
C LYS A 24 -4.13 18.81 -11.56
N LYS A 25 -3.48 17.96 -12.34
CA LYS A 25 -3.43 16.51 -12.08
C LYS A 25 -2.91 16.15 -10.67
N PHE A 26 -2.02 16.98 -10.13
CA PHE A 26 -1.51 16.86 -8.77
C PHE A 26 -2.59 17.10 -7.69
N GLU A 27 -3.54 18.01 -7.94
CA GLU A 27 -4.65 18.28 -7.02
C GLU A 27 -5.57 17.06 -6.93
N ILE A 28 -5.91 16.44 -8.07
CA ILE A 28 -6.71 15.20 -8.09
C ILE A 28 -6.02 14.09 -7.29
N LEU A 29 -4.71 13.89 -7.52
CA LEU A 29 -3.94 12.88 -6.79
C LEU A 29 -3.96 13.14 -5.28
N SER A 30 -3.78 14.39 -4.87
CA SER A 30 -3.78 14.81 -3.45
C SER A 30 -5.16 14.70 -2.80
N MET A 31 -6.25 14.80 -3.58
CA MET A 31 -7.61 14.59 -3.07
C MET A 31 -7.98 13.12 -2.92
N LEU A 32 -7.42 12.25 -3.77
CA LEU A 32 -7.71 10.82 -3.75
C LEU A 32 -6.82 10.03 -2.79
N HIS A 33 -5.61 10.50 -2.53
CA HIS A 33 -4.65 9.83 -1.67
C HIS A 33 -4.48 10.56 -0.32
N PRO A 34 -4.45 9.84 0.82
CA PRO A 34 -4.64 8.39 0.94
C PRO A 34 -6.10 7.95 0.85
N THR A 35 -6.34 6.78 0.28
CA THR A 35 -7.66 6.14 0.32
C THR A 35 -7.86 5.43 1.66
N PRO A 36 -9.12 5.17 2.08
CA PRO A 36 -9.39 4.36 3.27
C PRO A 36 -8.78 2.95 3.24
N ALA A 37 -8.47 2.42 2.06
CA ALA A 37 -7.89 1.08 1.91
C ALA A 37 -6.44 0.97 2.45
N VAL A 38 -5.72 2.10 2.60
CA VAL A 38 -4.33 2.11 3.07
C VAL A 38 -4.06 3.00 4.29
N CYS A 39 -5.05 3.79 4.68
CA CYS A 39 -4.99 4.66 5.86
C CYS A 39 -6.13 4.29 6.80
N GLY A 40 -7.37 4.58 6.40
CA GLY A 40 -8.57 4.25 7.15
C GLY A 40 -9.65 5.32 6.96
N TRP A 41 -10.71 5.24 7.75
CA TRP A 41 -11.77 6.23 7.77
C TRP A 41 -12.28 6.48 9.20
N PRO A 42 -12.43 7.74 9.65
CA PRO A 42 -12.08 8.97 8.92
C PRO A 42 -10.56 9.16 8.79
N THR A 43 -10.11 9.89 7.76
CA THR A 43 -8.72 9.84 7.29
C THR A 43 -7.71 10.42 8.27
N GLU A 44 -8.02 11.54 8.93
CA GLU A 44 -7.07 12.20 9.83
C GLU A 44 -6.83 11.36 11.08
N GLU A 45 -7.89 10.87 11.71
CA GLU A 45 -7.84 10.03 12.90
C GLU A 45 -7.15 8.69 12.62
N ALA A 46 -7.40 8.09 11.45
CA ALA A 46 -6.71 6.88 11.05
C ALA A 46 -5.21 7.12 10.82
N ARG A 47 -4.85 8.27 10.24
CA ARG A 47 -3.44 8.64 10.03
C ARG A 47 -2.72 8.85 11.35
N ASP A 48 -3.35 9.54 12.29
CA ASP A 48 -2.78 9.80 13.61
C ASP A 48 -2.61 8.49 14.39
N PHE A 49 -3.62 7.62 14.37
CA PHE A 49 -3.53 6.27 14.95
C PHE A 49 -2.38 5.44 14.37
N ILE A 50 -2.21 5.45 13.05
CA ILE A 50 -1.09 4.78 12.37
C ILE A 50 0.24 5.36 12.86
N ALA A 51 0.38 6.69 12.90
CA ALA A 51 1.60 7.36 13.31
C ALA A 51 1.98 7.09 14.77
N GLU A 52 0.99 6.90 15.65
CA GLU A 52 1.19 6.55 17.05
C GLU A 52 1.50 5.06 17.27
N THR A 53 0.97 4.18 16.42
CA THR A 53 1.03 2.72 16.62
C THR A 53 2.20 2.05 15.89
N GLU A 54 2.55 2.52 14.69
CA GLU A 54 3.62 1.91 13.91
C GLU A 54 4.99 2.42 14.36
N VAL A 55 5.85 1.49 14.79
CA VAL A 55 7.20 1.80 15.30
C VAL A 55 8.25 2.02 14.20
N PHE A 56 7.81 2.28 12.96
CA PHE A 56 8.67 2.45 11.79
C PHE A 56 8.11 3.51 10.84
N ASP A 57 9.00 4.10 10.03
CA ASP A 57 8.60 4.99 8.94
C ASP A 57 8.19 4.17 7.71
N ARG A 58 6.98 4.40 7.21
CA ARG A 58 6.47 3.79 5.97
C ARG A 58 7.29 4.22 4.75
N GLY A 59 7.93 5.39 4.77
CA GLY A 59 8.65 5.93 3.63
C GLY A 59 7.76 6.02 2.39
N MET A 60 8.10 5.25 1.34
CA MET A 60 7.30 5.20 0.10
C MET A 60 6.15 4.18 0.15
N TYR A 61 6.07 3.36 1.20
CA TYR A 61 5.01 2.36 1.34
C TYR A 61 3.63 3.01 1.44
N ALA A 62 2.66 2.43 0.74
CA ALA A 62 1.28 2.91 0.60
C ALA A 62 1.13 4.28 -0.11
N GLY A 63 2.21 5.01 -0.42
CA GLY A 63 2.17 6.28 -1.15
C GLY A 63 1.85 6.13 -2.65
N PRO A 64 1.52 7.22 -3.35
CA PRO A 64 1.30 7.18 -4.80
C PRO A 64 2.62 7.03 -5.56
N VAL A 65 2.66 6.11 -6.52
CA VAL A 65 3.82 5.83 -7.39
C VAL A 65 3.37 5.88 -8.85
N GLY A 66 4.01 6.73 -9.65
CA GLY A 66 3.56 6.96 -11.02
C GLY A 66 4.26 8.11 -11.73
N TRP A 67 3.64 8.63 -12.77
CA TRP A 67 4.23 9.65 -13.65
C TRP A 67 3.20 10.66 -14.17
N PHE A 68 3.71 11.85 -14.53
CA PHE A 68 2.99 12.86 -15.30
C PHE A 68 3.75 13.10 -16.62
N GLY A 69 3.05 13.20 -17.76
CA GLY A 69 3.70 13.52 -19.03
C GLY A 69 2.74 13.48 -20.23
N GLY A 70 3.09 14.16 -21.32
CA GLY A 70 2.36 14.02 -22.60
C GLY A 70 0.86 14.33 -22.57
N GLY A 71 0.36 15.09 -21.58
CA GLY A 71 -1.08 15.31 -21.41
C GLY A 71 -1.79 14.25 -20.56
N GLU A 72 -1.11 13.19 -20.16
CA GLU A 72 -1.64 12.07 -19.36
C GLU A 72 -0.91 11.90 -18.02
N SER A 73 -1.40 10.98 -17.21
CA SER A 73 -0.78 10.57 -15.95
C SER A 73 -1.36 9.26 -15.45
N GLU A 74 -0.52 8.43 -14.86
CA GLU A 74 -0.92 7.16 -14.27
C GLU A 74 -0.22 6.99 -12.91
N PHE A 75 -0.98 6.60 -11.90
CA PHE A 75 -0.49 6.35 -10.55
C PHE A 75 -1.10 5.07 -9.99
N ALA A 76 -0.27 4.30 -9.31
CA ALA A 76 -0.67 3.19 -8.47
C ALA A 76 -0.35 3.51 -7.00
N VAL A 77 -0.96 2.77 -6.09
CA VAL A 77 -0.58 2.80 -4.66
C VAL A 77 0.63 1.88 -4.48
N GLY A 78 1.67 2.37 -3.82
CA GLY A 78 2.93 1.67 -3.52
C GLY A 78 2.80 0.58 -2.47
N ILE A 79 1.96 -0.44 -2.73
CA ILE A 79 1.82 -1.66 -1.94
C ILE A 79 2.46 -2.85 -2.66
N ARG A 80 2.65 -3.97 -1.96
CA ARG A 80 3.36 -5.16 -2.49
C ARG A 80 4.70 -4.72 -3.10
N SER A 81 5.48 -4.04 -2.28
CA SER A 81 6.69 -3.36 -2.68
C SER A 81 7.76 -3.55 -1.60
N ALA A 82 9.01 -3.28 -1.99
CA ALA A 82 10.13 -3.24 -1.07
C ALA A 82 10.93 -1.96 -1.29
N LEU A 83 11.34 -1.31 -0.21
CA LEU A 83 12.28 -0.20 -0.27
C LEU A 83 13.70 -0.75 -0.19
N VAL A 84 14.40 -0.74 -1.33
CA VAL A 84 15.77 -1.25 -1.42
C VAL A 84 16.76 -0.11 -1.24
N LYS A 85 17.68 -0.24 -0.29
CA LYS A 85 18.71 0.77 -0.03
C LYS A 85 20.10 0.13 -0.05
N ARG A 86 20.99 0.72 -0.85
CA ARG A 86 22.37 0.24 -1.00
C ARG A 86 23.06 0.17 0.37
N GLY A 87 23.58 -1.01 0.70
CA GLY A 87 24.28 -1.26 1.97
C GLY A 87 23.37 -1.50 3.18
N LEU A 88 22.04 -1.43 3.03
CA LEU A 88 21.06 -1.64 4.12
C LEU A 88 20.04 -2.76 3.82
N GLY A 89 20.07 -3.33 2.61
CA GLY A 89 19.16 -4.41 2.20
C GLY A 89 17.82 -3.89 1.68
N ALA A 90 16.77 -4.68 1.88
CA ALA A 90 15.41 -4.38 1.45
C ALA A 90 14.46 -4.37 2.65
N LEU A 91 13.66 -3.30 2.77
CA LEU A 91 12.55 -3.24 3.71
C LEU A 91 11.27 -3.66 3.00
N ILE A 92 10.64 -4.74 3.46
CA ILE A 92 9.39 -5.26 2.91
C ILE A 92 8.27 -4.86 3.86
N TYR A 93 7.21 -4.28 3.29
CA TYR A 93 6.06 -3.81 4.05
C TYR A 93 4.80 -4.58 3.64
N ALA A 94 3.98 -4.89 4.63
CA ALA A 94 2.62 -5.37 4.41
C ALA A 94 1.69 -4.73 5.44
N GLY A 95 0.44 -4.54 5.05
CA GLY A 95 -0.61 -3.98 5.89
C GLY A 95 -1.92 -4.70 5.61
N THR A 96 -2.81 -4.67 6.59
CA THR A 96 -4.15 -5.24 6.50
C THR A 96 -5.17 -4.27 7.07
N GLY A 97 -6.41 -4.35 6.59
CA GLY A 97 -7.49 -3.46 6.98
C GLY A 97 -8.16 -3.96 8.24
N ILE A 98 -7.93 -3.30 9.37
CA ILE A 98 -8.55 -3.69 10.65
C ILE A 98 -9.91 -3.02 10.80
N VAL A 99 -10.94 -3.84 11.08
CA VAL A 99 -12.29 -3.36 11.35
C VAL A 99 -12.83 -4.00 12.63
N LYS A 100 -13.95 -3.47 13.13
CA LYS A 100 -14.65 -4.09 14.27
C LYS A 100 -15.05 -5.52 13.90
N GLY A 101 -14.55 -6.48 14.68
CA GLY A 101 -14.78 -7.90 14.45
C GLY A 101 -13.65 -8.62 13.70
N SER A 102 -12.58 -7.92 13.30
CA SER A 102 -11.34 -8.54 12.81
C SER A 102 -10.77 -9.52 13.84
N ASN A 103 -10.21 -10.64 13.36
CA ASN A 103 -9.54 -11.63 14.18
C ASN A 103 -8.00 -11.46 14.07
N PRO A 104 -7.29 -11.14 15.17
CA PRO A 104 -5.85 -10.84 15.09
C PRO A 104 -5.00 -11.93 14.43
N SER A 105 -5.31 -13.22 14.65
CA SER A 105 -4.57 -14.32 14.05
C SER A 105 -4.77 -14.39 12.53
N SER A 106 -6.01 -14.25 12.05
CA SER A 106 -6.30 -14.24 10.62
C SER A 106 -5.69 -13.01 9.91
N GLU A 107 -5.66 -11.86 10.58
CA GLU A 107 -5.02 -10.65 10.05
C GLU A 107 -3.50 -10.82 9.94
N TRP A 108 -2.89 -11.53 10.91
CA TRP A 108 -1.47 -11.88 10.86
C TRP A 108 -1.16 -12.83 9.69
N ASP A 109 -1.96 -13.89 9.52
CA ASP A 109 -1.81 -14.84 8.41
C ASP A 109 -1.91 -14.10 7.05
N GLU A 110 -2.79 -13.11 6.93
CA GLU A 110 -2.89 -12.28 5.73
C GLU A 110 -1.63 -11.45 5.47
N LEU A 111 -1.01 -10.89 6.52
CA LEU A 111 0.25 -10.15 6.41
C LEU A 111 1.39 -11.07 5.95
N GLU A 112 1.53 -12.26 6.54
CA GLU A 112 2.56 -13.24 6.15
C GLU A 112 2.40 -13.65 4.68
N LEU A 113 1.17 -13.92 4.24
CA LEU A 113 0.88 -14.21 2.85
C LEU A 113 1.30 -13.06 1.92
N LYS A 114 1.01 -11.80 2.28
CA LYS A 114 1.42 -10.61 1.49
C LYS A 114 2.94 -10.46 1.41
N ILE A 115 3.65 -10.64 2.52
CA ILE A 115 5.11 -10.55 2.59
C ILE A 115 5.78 -11.65 1.77
N SER A 116 5.26 -12.88 1.85
CA SER A 116 5.82 -14.04 1.15
C SER A 116 5.91 -13.85 -0.37
N GLN A 117 4.96 -13.10 -0.95
CA GLN A 117 4.90 -12.83 -2.38
C GLN A 117 6.08 -11.97 -2.85
N ILE A 118 6.42 -10.94 -2.08
CA ILE A 118 7.55 -10.05 -2.38
C ILE A 118 8.87 -10.72 -2.06
N SER A 119 8.95 -11.41 -0.93
CA SER A 119 10.15 -12.13 -0.51
C SER A 119 10.55 -13.18 -1.55
N ARG A 120 9.58 -13.95 -2.06
CA ARG A 120 9.79 -14.91 -3.15
C ARG A 120 10.24 -14.24 -4.45
N SER A 121 9.69 -13.07 -4.78
CA SER A 121 10.04 -12.34 -6.00
C SER A 121 11.45 -11.75 -5.95
N LEU A 122 11.98 -11.50 -4.75
CA LEU A 122 13.32 -10.97 -4.53
C LEU A 122 14.35 -12.07 -4.22
N GLU A 123 13.93 -13.34 -4.20
CA GLU A 123 14.77 -14.48 -3.79
C GLU A 123 15.42 -14.28 -2.40
N LEU A 124 14.72 -13.58 -1.50
CA LEU A 124 15.20 -13.27 -0.16
C LEU A 124 14.69 -14.29 0.85
N GLU A 125 15.58 -14.74 1.74
CA GLU A 125 15.17 -15.38 3.00
C GLU A 125 14.71 -14.29 3.97
N VAL A 126 13.46 -14.38 4.43
CA VAL A 126 12.94 -13.46 5.45
C VAL A 126 13.54 -13.85 6.78
N VAL A 127 14.41 -13.00 7.32
CA VAL A 127 14.87 -13.12 8.71
C VAL A 127 13.79 -12.51 9.59
N GLN A 128 13.04 -13.34 10.32
CA GLN A 128 12.17 -12.85 11.39
C GLN A 128 13.02 -12.59 12.64
N GLU A 129 12.91 -11.41 13.23
CA GLU A 129 13.49 -11.18 14.56
C GLU A 129 12.75 -12.03 15.60
N PRO A 130 13.45 -12.61 16.59
CA PRO A 130 12.80 -13.37 17.65
C PRO A 130 11.89 -12.46 18.48
N ASN A 131 10.67 -12.95 18.75
CA ASN A 131 9.72 -12.34 19.70
C ASN A 131 10.30 -12.18 21.11
#